data_AF-K2CEI0-F1
#
_entry.id   AF-K2CEI0-F1
#
_cell.length_a   1.000
_cell.length_b   1.000
_cell.length_c   1.000
_cell.angle_alpha   90.00
_cell.angle_beta   90.00
_cell.angle_gamma   90.00
#
_symmetry.space_group_name_H-M   'P 1'
#
loop_
_entity.id
_entity.type
_entity.pdbx_description
1 polymer ?
#
loop_
_entity_poly.entity_id
_entity_poly.type
_entity_poly.pdbx_seq_one_letter_code
_entity_poly.pdbx_strand_id
1 'polypeptide(L)' 'MGLWSAWLELGNQLTLVCSRKRTFFWFVAILIGFTIKFDSLGVTSLARGAGVTSIHYTSMLNFF' A
#
# COMPACT_ATOMS: atom_id res chain seq x y z
N MET A 1 1.34 -5.76 19.90
CA MET A 1 2.40 -5.38 18.93
C MET A 1 2.81 -6.48 17.95
N GLY A 2 2.49 -7.76 18.16
CA GLY A 2 2.95 -8.84 17.25
C GLY A 2 2.33 -8.87 15.85
N LEU A 3 1.07 -8.45 15.69
CA LEU A 3 0.37 -8.55 14.39
C LEU A 3 0.99 -7.64 13.33
N TRP A 4 1.34 -6.41 13.68
CA TRP A 4 2.01 -5.47 12.77
C TRP A 4 3.43 -5.94 12.39
N SER A 5 4.16 -6.56 13.32
CA SER A 5 5.45 -7.17 13.03
C SER A 5 5.31 -8.34 12.06
N ALA A 6 4.35 -9.24 12.28
CA ALA A 6 4.07 -10.36 11.38
C ALA A 6 3.62 -9.87 9.99
N TRP A 7 2.77 -8.84 9.94
CA TRP A 7 2.33 -8.21 8.69
C TRP A 7 3.52 -7.64 7.91
N LEU A 8 4.45 -6.95 8.59
CA LEU A 8 5.66 -6.39 7.96
C LEU A 8 6.62 -7.48 7.49
N GLU A 9 6.77 -8.56 8.26
CA GLU A 9 7.62 -9.69 7.90
C GLU A 9 7.10 -10.40 6.64
N LEU A 10 5.80 -10.66 6.58
CA LEU A 10 5.14 -11.21 5.39
C LEU A 10 5.29 -10.25 4.19
N GLY A 11 5.06 -8.95 4.40
CA GLY A 11 5.28 -7.91 3.40
C GLY A 11 6.71 -7.90 2.86
N ASN A 12 7.70 -8.04 3.74
CA ASN A 12 9.12 -8.04 3.36
C ASN A 12 9.51 -9.25 2.51
N GLN A 13 8.91 -10.42 2.73
CA GLN A 13 9.17 -11.60 1.89
C GLN A 13 8.77 -11.37 0.41
N LEU A 14 7.76 -10.53 0.15
CA LEU A 14 7.32 -10.15 -1.20
C LEU A 14 8.32 -9.24 -1.94
N THR A 15 9.29 -8.66 -1.22
CA THR A 15 10.37 -7.85 -1.84
C THR A 15 11.15 -8.67 -2.86
N LEU A 16 11.38 -9.96 -2.60
CA LEU A 16 12.17 -10.84 -3.46
C LEU A 16 11.51 -11.07 -4.83
N VAL A 17 10.19 -10.91 -4.91
CA VAL A 17 9.40 -11.08 -6.14
C VAL A 17 9.32 -9.75 -6.92
N CYS A 18 9.54 -8.62 -6.26
CA CYS A 18 9.46 -7.30 -6.86
C CYS A 18 10.81 -6.88 -7.47
N SER A 19 10.94 -6.94 -8.79
CA SER A 19 12.15 -6.50 -9.52
C SER A 19 12.54 -5.03 -9.27
N ARG A 20 11.57 -4.17 -8.93
CA ARG A 20 11.78 -2.73 -8.71
C ARG A 20 11.31 -2.32 -7.31
N LYS A 21 12.21 -1.69 -6.54
CA LYS A 21 11.88 -1.15 -5.20
C LYS A 21 10.71 -0.18 -5.21
N ARG A 22 10.57 0.64 -6.27
CA ARG A 22 9.44 1.57 -6.42
C ARG A 22 8.10 0.83 -6.50
N THR A 23 8.01 -0.26 -7.25
CA THR A 23 6.80 -1.08 -7.35
C THR A 23 6.48 -1.75 -6.02
N PHE A 24 7.50 -2.24 -5.32
CA PHE A 24 7.34 -2.79 -3.98
C PHE A 24 6.77 -1.75 -3.00
N PHE A 25 7.27 -0.52 -2.99
CA PHE A 25 6.74 0.53 -2.11
C PHE A 25 5.28 0.88 -2.45
N TRP A 26 4.91 0.93 -3.73
CA TRP A 26 3.51 1.12 -4.12
C TRP A 26 2.61 -0.03 -3.67
N PHE A 27 3.07 -1.27 -3.83
CA PHE A 27 2.39 -2.45 -3.35
C PHE A 27 2.16 -2.41 -1.83
N VAL A 28 3.21 -2.11 -1.05
CA VAL A 28 3.11 -1.96 0.41
C VAL A 28 2.15 -0.84 0.78
N ALA A 29 2.21 0.33 0.12
CA ALA A 29 1.30 1.45 0.40
C ALA A 29 -0.17 1.10 0.18
N ILE A 30 -0.47 0.36 -0.89
CA ILE A 30 -1.81 -0.16 -1.19
C ILE A 30 -2.25 -1.18 -0.12
N LEU A 31 -1.36 -2.11 0.25
CA LEU A 31 -1.64 -3.14 1.26
C LEU A 31 -1.89 -2.54 2.64
N ILE A 32 -1.11 -1.51 3.03
CA ILE A 32 -1.38 -0.69 4.22
C ILE A 32 -2.78 -0.11 4.08
N GLY A 33 -3.08 0.59 2.98
CA GLY A 33 -4.39 1.19 2.73
C GLY A 33 -5.56 0.22 2.92
N PHE A 34 -5.44 -1.02 2.44
CA PHE A 34 -6.43 -2.07 2.67
C PHE A 34 -6.52 -2.53 4.13
N THR A 35 -5.39 -2.50 4.85
CA THR A 35 -5.31 -2.94 6.25
C THR A 35 -5.90 -1.92 7.24
N ILE A 36 -5.72 -0.62 6.99
CA ILE A 36 -6.19 0.46 7.91
C ILE A 36 -7.64 0.87 7.70
N LYS A 37 -8.30 0.51 6.60
CA LYS A 37 -9.58 1.12 6.19
C LYS A 37 -10.68 0.07 5.95
N PHE A 38 -11.81 0.26 6.63
CA PHE A 38 -12.97 -0.64 6.60
C PHE A 38 -14.15 -0.16 5.74
N ASP A 39 -14.16 1.08 5.25
CA ASP A 39 -15.34 1.64 4.56
C ASP A 39 -14.99 2.32 3.22
N SER A 40 -15.76 1.91 2.20
CA SER A 40 -15.75 2.28 0.77
C SER A 40 -14.37 2.18 0.07
N LEU A 41 -14.21 1.12 -0.73
CA LEU A 41 -12.98 0.68 -1.43
C LEU A 41 -12.53 1.59 -2.60
N GLY A 42 -12.85 2.89 -2.56
CA GLY A 42 -12.43 3.84 -3.58
C GLY A 42 -10.94 4.21 -3.46
N VAL A 43 -10.28 4.38 -4.62
CA VAL A 43 -8.85 4.78 -4.70
C VAL A 43 -8.58 6.10 -3.95
N THR A 44 -9.52 7.04 -3.98
CA THR A 44 -9.42 8.31 -3.23
C THR A 44 -9.44 8.11 -1.72
N SER A 45 -10.22 7.15 -1.22
CA SER A 45 -10.27 6.81 0.20
C SER A 45 -8.99 6.13 0.65
N LEU A 46 -8.46 5.23 -0.18
CA LEU A 46 -7.16 4.57 0.02
C LEU A 46 -6.01 5.57 0.05
N ALA A 47 -5.93 6.48 -0.94
CA ALA A 47 -4.91 7.51 -1.02
C ALA A 47 -4.89 8.38 0.26
N ARG A 48 -6.07 8.74 0.77
CA ARG A 48 -6.21 9.53 2.00
C ARG A 48 -5.79 8.74 3.24
N GLY A 49 -6.20 7.48 3.33
CA GLY A 49 -5.83 6.60 4.44
C GLY A 49 -4.33 6.30 4.51
N ALA A 50 -3.70 6.12 3.35
CA ALA A 50 -2.26 5.90 3.23
C ALA A 50 -1.42 7.20 3.27
N GLY A 51 -2.06 8.38 3.34
CA GLY A 51 -1.35 9.68 3.38
C GLY A 51 -0.65 10.04 2.07
N VAL A 52 -1.12 9.53 0.94
CA VAL A 52 -0.53 9.79 -0.38
C VAL A 52 -0.86 11.22 -0.80
N THR A 53 0.16 11.97 -1.23
CA THR A 53 -0.01 13.34 -1.73
C THR A 53 -0.70 13.37 -3.09
N SER A 54 -1.42 14.47 -3.38
CA SER A 54 -2.16 14.65 -4.64
C SER A 54 -1.33 14.40 -5.90
N ILE A 55 -0.03 14.76 -5.87
CA ILE A 55 0.90 14.55 -6.99
C ILE A 55 1.06 13.06 -7.35
N HIS A 56 0.98 12.19 -6.35
CA HIS A 56 1.14 10.74 -6.51
C HIS A 56 -0.21 10.02 -6.67
N TYR A 57 -1.33 10.75 -6.58
CA TYR A 57 -2.67 10.17 -6.75
C TYR A 57 -2.85 9.55 -8.15
N THR A 58 -2.37 10.23 -9.20
CA THR A 58 -2.42 9.69 -10.57
C THR A 58 -1.60 8.41 -10.69
N SER A 59 -0.43 8.34 -10.06
CA SER A 59 0.35 7.10 -10.03
C SER A 59 -0.39 5.98 -9.32
N MET A 60 -1.10 6.29 -8.23
CA MET A 60 -1.92 5.33 -7.51
C MET A 60 -3.11 4.83 -8.34
N LEU A 61 -3.76 5.72 -9.09
CA LEU A 61 -4.85 5.38 -10.02
C LEU A 61 -4.41 4.38 -11.09
N ASN A 62 -3.16 4.41 -11.56
CA ASN A 62 -2.68 3.46 -12.57
C ASN A 62 -2.60 2.01 -12.07
N PHE A 63 -2.76 1.76 -10.76
CA PHE A 63 -2.78 0.41 -10.19
C PHE A 63 -4.19 -0.19 -10.06
N PHE A 64 -5.25 0.58 -10.35
CA PHE A 64 -6.65 0.18 -10.26
C PHE A 64 -7.36 0.37 -11.59
#